data_AF-A0A1Z9VF53-F1
#
_entry.id   AF-A0A1Z9VF53-F1
#
_cell.length_a   1.000
_cell.length_b   1.000
_cell.length_c   1.000
_cell.angle_alpha   90.00
_cell.angle_beta   90.00
_cell.angle_gamma   90.00
#
_symmetry.space_group_name_H-M   'P 1'
#
loop_
_entity.id
_entity.type
_entity.pdbx_description
1 polymer ?
#
loop_
_entity_poly.entity_id
_entity_poly.type
_entity_poly.pdbx_seq_one_letter_code
_entity_poly.pdbx_strand_id
1 'polypeptide(L)'
;MTKITHKGLWFKYSSLSKKDKNITKKVLLSAILCGFFIGLSMDKQSLLMWSEIFHPYLFYILPANALIAAIFTIKYSFELYQNQDELYKRFHDFSLMSGFMGFVIFGLLLSYLSIFVDYQPQFMDYLLCSIIGTAIGQMYFYKKFYE
;
A
#
# COMPACT_ATOMS: atom_id res chain seq x y z
N MET A 1 -14.27 -18.23 -5.61
CA MET A 1 -12.89 -18.69 -5.40
C MET A 1 -12.02 -18.00 -6.42
N THR A 2 -11.00 -17.28 -5.99
CA THR A 2 -10.23 -16.37 -6.84
C THR A 2 -9.28 -17.18 -7.72
N LYS A 3 -9.53 -17.22 -9.02
CA LYS A 3 -8.62 -17.77 -10.02
C LYS A 3 -7.48 -16.78 -10.24
N ILE A 4 -6.25 -17.24 -10.13
CA ILE A 4 -5.07 -16.45 -10.46
C ILE A 4 -4.83 -16.57 -11.99
N THR A 5 -4.63 -15.42 -12.64
CA THR A 5 -4.47 -15.22 -14.09
C THR A 5 -3.14 -14.54 -14.40
N HIS A 6 -2.77 -14.43 -15.68
CA HIS A 6 -1.44 -13.99 -16.14
C HIS A 6 -0.31 -14.78 -15.48
N LYS A 7 -0.38 -16.11 -15.61
CA LYS A 7 0.64 -17.05 -15.13
C LYS A 7 0.92 -16.96 -13.62
N GLY A 8 0.03 -16.40 -12.80
CA GLY A 8 0.26 -16.30 -11.34
C GLY A 8 0.46 -14.87 -10.82
N LEU A 9 0.55 -13.87 -11.70
CA LEU A 9 0.83 -12.48 -11.32
C LEU A 9 -0.42 -11.67 -10.98
N TRP A 10 -1.59 -12.03 -11.50
CA TRP A 10 -2.80 -11.20 -11.39
C TRP A 10 -4.03 -11.96 -10.93
N PHE A 11 -4.80 -11.36 -10.03
CA PHE A 11 -6.08 -11.94 -9.60
C PHE A 11 -7.17 -11.73 -10.64
N LYS A 12 -7.89 -12.79 -11.01
CA LYS A 12 -9.06 -12.67 -11.88
C LYS A 12 -10.23 -12.14 -11.07
N TYR A 13 -10.46 -10.83 -11.09
CA TYR A 13 -11.56 -10.21 -10.34
C TYR A 13 -12.93 -10.87 -10.61
N SER A 14 -13.17 -11.34 -11.84
CA SER A 14 -14.43 -11.99 -12.22
C SER A 14 -14.73 -13.27 -11.44
N SER A 15 -13.70 -13.95 -10.91
CA SER A 15 -13.79 -15.23 -10.19
C SER A 15 -14.09 -15.10 -8.69
N LEU A 16 -13.98 -13.89 -8.14
CA LEU A 16 -14.36 -13.59 -6.76
C LEU A 16 -15.86 -13.80 -6.54
N SER A 17 -16.23 -14.23 -5.34
CA SER A 17 -17.63 -14.29 -4.93
C SER A 17 -18.25 -12.88 -4.93
N LYS A 18 -19.59 -12.77 -4.99
CA LYS A 18 -20.26 -11.46 -4.92
C LYS A 18 -19.92 -10.71 -3.63
N LYS A 19 -19.73 -11.43 -2.52
CA LYS A 19 -19.31 -10.88 -1.23
C LYS A 19 -17.88 -10.33 -1.30
N ASP A 20 -16.93 -11.13 -1.78
CA ASP A 20 -15.51 -10.73 -1.83
C ASP A 20 -15.26 -9.61 -2.85
N LYS A 21 -16.04 -9.55 -3.94
CA LYS A 21 -16.03 -8.40 -4.87
C LYS A 21 -16.38 -7.10 -4.16
N ASN A 22 -17.41 -7.11 -3.31
CA ASN A 22 -17.78 -5.93 -2.55
C ASN A 22 -16.71 -5.55 -1.52
N ILE A 23 -16.10 -6.52 -0.84
CA ILE A 23 -14.97 -6.26 0.07
C ILE A 23 -13.79 -5.67 -0.70
N THR A 24 -13.44 -6.23 -1.85
CA THR A 24 -12.37 -5.72 -2.74
C THR A 24 -12.63 -4.26 -3.15
N LYS A 25 -13.87 -3.91 -3.50
CA LYS A 25 -14.24 -2.52 -3.79
C LYS A 25 -14.06 -1.60 -2.57
N LYS A 26 -14.40 -2.07 -1.37
CA LYS A 26 -14.19 -1.30 -0.12
C LYS A 26 -12.70 -1.10 0.15
N VAL A 27 -11.87 -2.12 -0.06
CA VAL A 27 -10.41 -2.01 0.04
C VAL A 27 -9.89 -0.96 -0.95
N LEU A 28 -10.26 -1.06 -2.23
CA LEU A 28 -9.82 -0.10 -3.26
C LEU A 28 -10.27 1.33 -2.93
N LEU A 29 -11.53 1.53 -2.55
CA LEU A 29 -12.05 2.86 -2.23
C LEU A 29 -11.37 3.46 -1.00
N SER A 30 -11.19 2.68 0.07
CA SER A 30 -10.49 3.15 1.27
C SER A 30 -9.01 3.41 1.01
N ALA A 31 -8.34 2.60 0.19
CA ALA A 31 -6.94 2.80 -0.20
C ALA A 31 -6.75 4.06 -1.04
N ILE A 32 -7.63 4.30 -2.02
CA ILE A 32 -7.60 5.52 -2.86
C ILE A 32 -7.84 6.76 -1.99
N LEU A 33 -8.83 6.72 -1.09
CA LEU A 33 -9.06 7.82 -0.15
C LEU A 33 -7.86 8.05 0.78
N CYS A 34 -7.25 6.98 1.28
CA CYS A 34 -6.04 7.06 2.09
C CYS A 34 -4.91 7.75 1.32
N GLY A 35 -4.60 7.28 0.11
CA GLY A 35 -3.56 7.88 -0.74
C GLY A 35 -3.86 9.34 -1.08
N PHE A 36 -5.11 9.68 -1.35
CA PHE A 36 -5.55 11.05 -1.59
C PHE A 36 -5.30 11.96 -0.37
N PHE A 37 -5.77 11.55 0.82
CA PHE A 37 -5.57 12.35 2.04
C PHE A 37 -4.10 12.43 2.45
N ILE A 38 -3.32 11.36 2.27
CA ILE A 38 -1.87 11.37 2.47
C ILE A 38 -1.22 12.42 1.54
N GLY A 39 -1.58 12.42 0.25
CA GLY A 39 -1.06 13.40 -0.70
C GLY A 39 -1.37 14.86 -0.33
N LEU A 40 -2.53 15.12 0.28
CA LEU A 40 -2.91 16.46 0.76
C LEU A 40 -2.28 16.84 2.10
N SER A 41 -1.85 15.85 2.90
CA SER A 41 -1.46 16.07 4.31
C SER A 41 0.00 15.80 4.64
N MET A 42 0.80 15.26 3.71
CA MET A 42 2.20 14.94 4.01
C MET A 42 3.12 16.16 4.02
N ASP A 43 2.83 17.17 3.21
CA ASP A 43 3.61 18.39 3.17
C ASP A 43 2.97 19.47 4.07
N LYS A 44 3.79 20.05 4.94
CA LYS A 44 3.37 21.09 5.88
C LYS A 44 2.87 22.34 5.16
N GLN A 45 3.50 22.74 4.04
CA GLN A 45 3.08 23.91 3.29
C GLN A 45 1.70 23.68 2.66
N SER A 46 1.49 22.50 2.08
CA SER A 46 0.21 22.06 1.55
C SER A 46 -0.88 22.07 2.62
N LEU A 47 -0.62 21.51 3.81
CA LEU A 47 -1.56 21.56 4.94
C LEU A 47 -1.92 22.98 5.36
N LEU A 48 -0.93 23.85 5.49
CA LEU A 48 -1.14 25.26 5.84
C LEU A 48 -2.01 25.95 4.79
N MET A 49 -1.67 25.78 3.51
CA MET A 49 -2.44 26.32 2.39
C MET A 49 -3.92 25.87 2.45
N TRP A 50 -4.19 24.58 2.62
CA TRP A 50 -5.58 24.08 2.75
C TRP A 50 -6.30 24.66 3.98
N SER A 51 -5.58 24.82 5.09
CA SER A 51 -6.14 25.38 6.33
C SER A 51 -6.47 26.87 6.21
N GLU A 52 -5.69 27.61 5.43
CA GLU A 52 -5.88 29.05 5.20
C GLU A 52 -6.97 29.34 4.16
N ILE A 53 -7.03 28.55 3.07
CA ILE A 53 -8.01 28.77 1.99
C ILE A 53 -9.42 28.39 2.41
N PHE A 54 -9.59 27.28 3.14
CA PHE A 54 -10.92 26.71 3.40
C PHE A 54 -11.34 26.81 4.87
N HIS A 55 -10.56 26.23 5.79
CA HIS A 55 -10.88 26.25 7.23
C HIS A 55 -9.70 25.79 8.10
N PRO A 56 -9.37 26.49 9.22
CA PRO A 56 -8.21 26.14 10.08
C PRO A 56 -8.16 24.68 10.55
N TYR A 57 -9.33 24.10 10.87
CA TYR A 57 -9.43 22.69 11.29
C TYR A 57 -8.93 21.67 10.25
N LEU A 58 -8.82 22.02 8.97
CA LEU A 58 -8.31 21.10 7.94
C LEU A 58 -6.88 20.65 8.22
N PHE A 59 -6.09 21.46 8.93
CA PHE A 59 -4.76 21.09 9.39
C PHE A 59 -4.77 19.76 10.19
N TYR A 60 -5.82 19.53 10.98
CA TYR A 60 -5.99 18.32 11.79
C TYR A 60 -6.87 17.27 11.11
N ILE A 61 -7.89 17.70 10.36
CA ILE A 61 -8.87 16.81 9.74
C ILE A 61 -8.24 15.98 8.61
N LEU A 62 -7.37 16.57 7.78
CA LEU A 62 -6.76 15.85 6.65
C LEU A 62 -5.87 14.67 7.11
N PRO A 63 -4.92 14.85 8.05
CA PRO A 63 -4.17 13.72 8.61
C PRO A 63 -5.07 12.70 9.33
N ALA A 64 -6.07 13.16 10.09
CA ALA A 64 -7.00 12.27 10.78
C ALA A 64 -7.78 11.39 9.79
N ASN A 65 -8.27 11.94 8.69
CA ASN A 65 -8.95 11.20 7.63
C ASN A 65 -8.01 10.23 6.91
N ALA A 66 -6.74 10.59 6.70
CA ALA A 66 -5.74 9.66 6.16
C ALA A 66 -5.59 8.42 7.05
N LEU A 67 -5.50 8.60 8.38
CA LEU A 67 -5.40 7.51 9.36
C LEU A 67 -6.67 6.66 9.40
N ILE A 68 -7.85 7.30 9.41
CA ILE A 68 -9.14 6.58 9.39
C ILE A 68 -9.25 5.73 8.12
N ALA A 69 -8.94 6.30 6.95
CA ALA A 69 -8.95 5.58 5.68
C ALA A 69 -7.93 4.43 5.66
N ALA A 70 -6.75 4.61 6.25
CA ALA A 70 -5.74 3.56 6.41
C ALA A 70 -6.27 2.40 7.27
N ILE A 71 -6.92 2.69 8.40
CA ILE A 71 -7.52 1.68 9.29
C ILE A 71 -8.59 0.89 8.54
N PHE A 72 -9.47 1.56 7.78
CA PHE A 72 -10.47 0.86 6.97
C PHE A 72 -9.83 -0.01 5.88
N THR A 73 -8.78 0.48 5.23
CA THR A 73 -8.03 -0.28 4.23
C THR A 73 -7.47 -1.57 4.83
N ILE A 74 -6.81 -1.46 5.99
CA ILE A 74 -6.25 -2.61 6.72
C ILE A 74 -7.38 -3.57 7.12
N LYS A 75 -8.45 -3.07 7.73
CA LYS A 75 -9.59 -3.88 8.18
C LYS A 75 -10.19 -4.70 7.04
N TYR A 76 -10.53 -4.07 5.92
CA TYR A 76 -11.12 -4.75 4.78
C TYR A 76 -10.13 -5.65 4.05
N SER A 77 -8.83 -5.31 4.06
CA SER A 77 -7.77 -6.17 3.52
C SER A 77 -7.66 -7.47 4.32
N PHE A 78 -7.67 -7.40 5.65
CA PHE A 78 -7.68 -8.59 6.51
C PHE A 78 -8.95 -9.43 6.34
N GLU A 79 -10.12 -8.79 6.25
CA GLU A 79 -11.38 -9.50 5.97
C GLU A 79 -11.30 -10.24 4.62
N LEU A 80 -10.75 -9.60 3.58
CA LEU A 80 -10.53 -10.23 2.29
C LEU A 80 -9.56 -11.42 2.40
N TYR A 81 -8.41 -11.21 3.05
CA TYR A 81 -7.36 -12.22 3.26
C TYR A 81 -7.92 -13.48 3.92
N GLN A 82 -8.71 -13.36 4.99
CA GLN A 82 -9.28 -14.50 5.70
C GLN A 82 -10.17 -15.37 4.82
N ASN A 83 -10.92 -14.75 3.90
CA ASN A 83 -11.86 -15.41 3.00
C ASN A 83 -11.20 -16.05 1.76
N GLN A 84 -9.90 -15.80 1.52
CA GLN A 84 -9.20 -16.38 0.37
C GLN A 84 -8.60 -17.76 0.66
N ASP A 85 -8.21 -18.42 -0.43
CA ASP A 85 -7.53 -19.71 -0.42
C ASP A 85 -6.06 -19.59 0.04
N GLU A 86 -5.45 -20.74 0.31
CA GLU A 86 -4.10 -20.81 0.87
C GLU A 86 -3.05 -20.20 -0.05
N LEU A 87 -3.20 -20.35 -1.37
CA LEU A 87 -2.27 -19.80 -2.34
C LEU A 87 -2.28 -18.27 -2.34
N TYR A 88 -3.47 -17.65 -2.27
CA TYR A 88 -3.59 -16.20 -2.09
C TYR A 88 -2.94 -15.75 -0.79
N LYS A 89 -3.19 -16.45 0.32
CA LYS A 89 -2.61 -16.10 1.62
C LYS A 89 -1.08 -16.14 1.56
N ARG A 90 -0.50 -17.21 1.01
CA ARG A 90 0.95 -17.32 0.79
C ARG A 90 1.51 -16.22 -0.11
N PHE A 91 0.83 -15.89 -1.21
CA PHE A 91 1.23 -14.78 -2.09
C PHE A 91 1.21 -13.43 -1.35
N HIS A 92 0.15 -13.17 -0.59
CA HIS A 92 -0.01 -11.95 0.19
C HIS A 92 1.06 -11.83 1.28
N ASP A 93 1.30 -12.90 2.04
CA ASP A 93 2.29 -12.93 3.11
C ASP A 93 3.71 -12.76 2.56
N PHE A 94 4.01 -13.40 1.42
CA PHE A 94 5.28 -13.22 0.72
C PHE A 94 5.45 -11.80 0.18
N SER A 95 4.40 -11.22 -0.39
CA SER A 95 4.39 -9.82 -0.86
C SER A 95 4.67 -8.85 0.28
N LEU A 96 4.00 -9.03 1.43
CA LEU A 96 4.19 -8.18 2.61
C LEU A 96 5.61 -8.32 3.18
N MET A 97 6.10 -9.57 3.33
CA MET A 97 7.45 -9.84 3.81
C MET A 97 8.51 -9.20 2.91
N SER A 98 8.40 -9.40 1.59
CA SER A 98 9.34 -8.83 0.62
C SER A 98 9.26 -7.31 0.56
N GLY A 99 8.09 -6.72 0.73
CA GLY A 99 7.93 -5.27 0.89
C GLY A 99 8.65 -4.75 2.12
N PHE A 100 8.49 -5.40 3.28
CA PHE A 100 9.23 -5.04 4.49
C PHE A 100 10.76 -5.20 4.31
N MET A 101 11.21 -6.27 3.64
CA MET A 101 12.62 -6.44 3.30
C MET A 101 13.13 -5.32 2.37
N GLY A 102 12.34 -4.90 1.38
CA GLY A 102 12.68 -3.77 0.51
C GLY A 102 12.76 -2.45 1.26
N PHE A 103 11.81 -2.19 2.17
CA PHE A 103 11.86 -1.04 3.08
C PHE A 103 13.18 -1.01 3.86
N VAL A 104 13.61 -2.15 4.42
CA VAL A 104 14.85 -2.22 5.20
C VAL A 104 16.08 -2.07 4.30
N ILE A 105 16.21 -2.90 3.26
CA ILE A 105 17.43 -2.96 2.44
C ILE A 105 17.60 -1.68 1.61
N PHE A 106 16.58 -1.30 0.84
CA PHE A 106 16.65 -0.10 0.00
C PHE A 106 16.52 1.18 0.83
N GLY A 107 15.78 1.14 1.94
CA GLY A 107 15.71 2.29 2.87
C GLY A 107 17.05 2.55 3.56
N LEU A 108 17.78 1.52 3.99
CA LEU A 108 19.15 1.68 4.50
C LEU A 108 20.07 2.25 3.43
N LEU A 109 20.00 1.72 2.21
CA LEU A 109 20.80 2.23 1.08
C LEU A 109 20.49 3.70 0.80
N LEU A 110 19.21 4.07 0.75
CA LEU A 110 18.76 5.46 0.55
C LEU A 110 19.24 6.38 1.68
N SER A 111 19.17 5.90 2.93
CA SER A 111 19.68 6.61 4.10
C SER A 111 21.19 6.85 4.00
N TYR A 112 21.98 5.82 3.64
CA TYR A 112 23.41 6.00 3.43
C TYR A 112 23.73 6.96 2.29
N LEU A 113 23.02 6.87 1.17
CA LEU A 113 23.20 7.79 0.05
C LEU A 113 22.91 9.23 0.45
N SER A 114 21.87 9.48 1.25
CA SER A 114 21.52 10.82 1.73
C SER A 114 22.59 11.51 2.58
N ILE A 115 23.59 10.80 3.06
CA ILE A 115 24.74 11.40 3.74
C ILE A 115 25.68 12.09 2.72
N PHE A 116 25.72 11.58 1.49
CA PHE A 116 26.63 12.03 0.44
C PHE A 116 25.97 12.95 -0.60
N VAL A 117 24.65 13.09 -0.56
CA VAL A 117 23.87 14.00 -1.41
C VAL A 117 22.99 14.88 -0.52
N ASP A 118 22.81 16.15 -0.87
CA ASP A 118 21.93 17.12 -0.17
C ASP A 118 20.43 16.81 -0.35
N TYR A 119 20.06 15.55 -0.16
CA TYR A 119 18.71 15.04 -0.28
C TYR A 119 18.30 14.43 1.05
N GLN A 120 17.13 14.83 1.57
CA GLN A 120 16.61 14.32 2.84
C GLN A 120 15.43 13.37 2.57
N PRO A 121 15.61 12.04 2.74
CA PRO A 121 14.54 11.08 2.51
C PRO A 121 13.34 11.33 3.43
N GLN A 122 12.16 11.36 2.84
CA GLN A 122 10.89 11.43 3.54
C GLN A 122 10.21 10.05 3.61
N PHE A 123 9.13 9.97 4.37
CA PHE A 123 8.39 8.73 4.55
C PHE A 123 7.93 8.10 3.21
N MET A 124 7.57 8.90 2.20
CA MET A 124 7.20 8.38 0.88
C MET A 124 8.34 7.64 0.19
N ASP A 125 9.57 8.06 0.37
CA ASP A 125 10.72 7.45 -0.30
C ASP A 125 10.99 6.06 0.28
N TYR A 126 10.82 5.91 1.60
CA TYR A 126 10.86 4.60 2.25
C TYR A 126 9.65 3.73 1.88
N LEU A 127 8.46 4.32 1.68
CA LEU A 127 7.30 3.60 1.17
C LEU A 127 7.53 3.09 -0.26
N LEU A 128 8.18 3.88 -1.12
CA LEU A 128 8.61 3.45 -2.46
C LEU A 128 9.62 2.31 -2.40
N CYS A 129 10.57 2.34 -1.46
CA CYS A 129 11.48 1.22 -1.19
C CYS A 129 10.72 -0.07 -0.86
N SER A 130 9.63 0.03 -0.08
CA SER A 130 8.74 -1.10 0.20
C SER A 130 8.01 -1.61 -1.05
N ILE A 131 7.53 -0.70 -1.91
CA ILE A 131 6.87 -1.07 -3.18
C ILE A 131 7.83 -1.82 -4.10
N ILE A 132 9.09 -1.36 -4.21
CA ILE A 132 10.13 -2.04 -5.00
C ILE A 132 10.37 -3.46 -4.45
N GLY A 133 10.54 -3.60 -3.13
CA GLY A 133 10.68 -4.91 -2.49
C GLY A 133 9.49 -5.84 -2.77
N THR A 134 8.28 -5.31 -2.68
CA THR A 134 7.04 -6.04 -2.97
C THR A 134 7.03 -6.55 -4.42
N ALA A 135 7.40 -5.70 -5.38
CA ALA A 135 7.45 -6.07 -6.79
C ALA A 135 8.48 -7.18 -7.06
N ILE A 136 9.68 -7.08 -6.48
CA ILE A 136 10.73 -8.11 -6.58
C ILE A 136 10.24 -9.43 -5.96
N GLY A 137 9.61 -9.38 -4.80
CA GLY A 137 9.06 -10.56 -4.15
C GLY A 137 7.95 -11.22 -4.96
N GLN A 138 7.05 -10.44 -5.54
CA GLN A 138 6.00 -10.98 -6.42
C GLN A 138 6.58 -11.66 -7.66
N MET A 139 7.63 -11.09 -8.26
CA MET A 139 8.36 -11.73 -9.36
C MET A 139 9.02 -13.05 -8.95
N TYR A 140 9.63 -13.11 -7.77
CA TYR A 140 10.24 -14.34 -7.26
C TYR A 140 9.19 -15.41 -6.95
N PHE A 141 8.09 -15.04 -6.29
CA PHE A 141 6.98 -15.96 -6.01
C PHE A 141 6.43 -16.56 -7.31
N TYR A 142 6.23 -15.71 -8.31
CA TYR A 142 5.80 -16.14 -9.64
C TYR A 142 6.71 -17.22 -10.22
N LYS A 143 8.03 -16.97 -10.27
CA LYS A 143 9.01 -17.92 -10.80
C LYS A 143 9.06 -19.25 -10.03
N LYS A 144 8.74 -19.23 -8.74
CA LYS A 144 8.82 -20.41 -7.87
C LYS A 144 7.58 -21.30 -7.94
N PHE A 145 6.40 -20.70 -8.10
CA PHE A 145 5.13 -21.41 -7.96
C PHE A 145 4.36 -21.60 -9.28
N TYR A 146 4.80 -20.98 -10.37
CA TYR A 146 4.08 -21.02 -11.64
C TYR A 146 4.94 -21.26 -12.89
N GLU A 147 6.25 -21.12 -12.78
CA GLU A 147 7.24 -21.53 -13.80
C GLU A 147 7.94 -22.81 -13.33
#